data_AF-A0A9W8GD73-F1
#
_entry.id   AF-A0A9W8GD73-F1
#
_cell.length_a   1.000
_cell.length_b   1.000
_cell.length_c   1.000
_cell.angle_alpha   90.00
_cell.angle_beta   90.00
_cell.angle_gamma   90.00
#
_symmetry.space_group_name_H-M   'P 1'
#
loop_
_entity.id
_entity.type
_entity.pdbx_description
1 polymer ?
#
loop_
_entity_poly.entity_id
_entity_poly.type
_entity_poly.pdbx_seq_one_letter_code
_entity_poly.pdbx_strand_id
1 'polypeptide(L)'
;MKNIAAFAISVKHYLRDEDGTEHADYDGLLSPEFRLQCATHGSGYSYGSIPVASTARLSATAPNGGPVYFAQRMNEGWERHGDIPLPSQLLFELQKFVEYVQDNKLIHVQFYASLLTTLNNLASLMGGCERILSTPIPLAYRVHLNHGLYMYLLVLPWALGGMGLAKTVIFQFIISFLMIGIDSISREIQNPFGYDSNDLPLDAYCESILVELSYALQRRAPKSLEVMEDTLSQRPAGNKANVTASASCVAVATAVTDVDVI
;
A
#
# COMPACT_ATOMS: atom_id res chain seq x y z
N MET A 1 7.38 15.51 0.90
CA MET A 1 6.18 15.40 0.03
C MET A 1 6.32 14.29 -0.99
N LYS A 2 7.46 14.17 -1.71
CA LYS A 2 7.76 13.01 -2.58
C LYS A 2 7.58 11.66 -1.85
N ASN A 3 7.99 11.57 -0.58
CA ASN A 3 7.78 10.37 0.25
C ASN A 3 6.28 10.03 0.49
N ILE A 4 5.37 11.00 0.48
CA ILE A 4 3.92 10.76 0.63
C ILE A 4 3.36 10.18 -0.67
N ALA A 5 3.78 10.71 -1.82
CA ALA A 5 3.46 10.13 -3.12
C ALA A 5 4.02 8.71 -3.27
N ALA A 6 5.29 8.50 -2.88
CA ALA A 6 5.93 7.19 -2.88
C ALA A 6 5.22 6.20 -1.95
N PHE A 7 4.66 6.65 -0.82
CA PHE A 7 3.87 5.81 0.07
C PHE A 7 2.61 5.28 -0.65
N ALA A 8 1.85 6.12 -1.35
CA ALA A 8 0.66 5.68 -2.08
C ALA A 8 0.99 4.62 -3.16
N ILE A 9 2.05 4.85 -3.92
CA ILE A 9 2.52 3.93 -4.97
C ILE A 9 3.06 2.62 -4.37
N SER A 10 3.74 2.69 -3.23
CA SER A 10 4.24 1.49 -2.56
C SER A 10 3.15 0.65 -1.92
N VAL A 11 2.08 1.26 -1.41
CA VAL A 11 0.89 0.50 -0.99
C VAL A 11 0.29 -0.25 -2.19
N LYS A 12 0.21 0.37 -3.38
CA LYS A 12 -0.27 -0.32 -4.59
C LYS A 12 0.56 -1.58 -4.90
N HIS A 13 1.87 -1.43 -5.01
CA HIS A 13 2.79 -2.52 -5.36
C HIS A 13 2.80 -3.63 -4.30
N TYR A 14 2.74 -3.24 -3.03
CA TYR A 14 2.64 -4.18 -1.92
C TYR A 14 1.34 -4.99 -1.95
N LEU A 15 0.19 -4.36 -2.25
CA LEU A 15 -1.10 -5.07 -2.36
C LEU A 15 -1.15 -6.05 -3.54
N ARG A 16 -0.26 -5.90 -4.53
CA ARG A 16 -0.14 -6.77 -5.71
C ARG A 16 0.88 -7.90 -5.56
N ASP A 17 1.52 -8.03 -4.39
CA ASP A 17 2.65 -8.97 -4.17
C ASP A 17 3.86 -8.65 -5.07
N GLU A 18 4.00 -7.37 -5.49
CA GLU A 18 5.08 -6.85 -6.34
C GLU A 18 6.04 -5.99 -5.53
N ASP A 19 6.56 -6.53 -4.44
CA ASP A 19 7.47 -5.80 -3.56
C ASP A 19 8.83 -5.49 -4.21
N GLY A 20 9.27 -4.24 -4.08
CA GLY A 20 10.57 -3.80 -4.57
C GLY A 20 10.65 -2.29 -4.83
N THR A 21 11.86 -1.79 -5.00
CA THR A 21 12.15 -0.38 -5.35
C THR A 21 12.52 -0.20 -6.82
N GLU A 22 12.55 -1.29 -7.60
CA GLU A 22 12.99 -1.32 -9.01
C GLU A 22 11.89 -0.93 -10.01
N HIS A 23 10.69 -0.60 -9.54
CA HIS A 23 9.57 -0.21 -10.40
C HIS A 23 9.78 1.17 -11.03
N ALA A 24 9.40 1.32 -12.30
CA ALA A 24 9.53 2.58 -13.04
C ALA A 24 8.76 3.75 -12.39
N ASP A 25 7.66 3.46 -11.69
CA ASP A 25 6.83 4.44 -10.98
C ASP A 25 7.59 5.19 -9.87
N TYR A 26 8.69 4.61 -9.39
CA TYR A 26 9.53 5.22 -8.36
C TYR A 26 10.61 6.13 -8.92
N ASP A 27 10.75 6.22 -10.24
CA ASP A 27 11.77 7.05 -10.86
C ASP A 27 11.48 8.54 -10.65
N GLY A 28 12.45 9.26 -10.10
CA GLY A 28 12.29 10.65 -9.66
C GLY A 28 11.47 10.88 -8.36
N LEU A 29 10.84 9.85 -7.79
CA LEU A 29 10.11 9.95 -6.51
C LEU A 29 10.96 9.56 -5.30
N LEU A 30 11.72 8.46 -5.37
CA LEU A 30 12.63 8.04 -4.29
C LEU A 30 14.05 8.52 -4.58
N SER A 31 14.73 9.03 -3.54
CA SER A 31 16.15 9.35 -3.63
C SER A 31 16.98 8.07 -3.77
N PRO A 32 18.10 8.11 -4.52
CA PRO A 32 18.98 6.95 -4.67
C PRO A 32 19.52 6.45 -3.32
N GLU A 33 19.78 7.37 -2.38
CA GLU A 33 20.15 7.05 -1.00
C GLU A 33 19.09 6.21 -0.28
N PHE A 34 17.82 6.59 -0.40
CA PHE A 34 16.73 5.84 0.23
C PHE A 34 16.54 4.46 -0.42
N ARG A 35 16.68 4.34 -1.74
CA ARG A 35 16.64 3.01 -2.40
C ARG A 35 17.74 2.10 -1.89
N LEU A 36 18.94 2.64 -1.68
CA LEU A 36 20.08 1.91 -1.13
C LEU A 36 19.87 1.58 0.36
N GLN A 37 19.24 2.48 1.12
CA GLN A 37 18.84 2.24 2.50
C GLN A 37 17.79 1.11 2.60
N CYS A 38 16.78 1.08 1.73
CA CYS A 38 15.80 -0.01 1.67
C CYS A 38 16.47 -1.35 1.31
N ALA A 39 17.39 -1.33 0.33
CA ALA A 39 18.14 -2.52 -0.06
C ALA A 39 19.05 -3.05 1.06
N THR A 40 19.61 -2.16 1.89
CA THR A 40 20.49 -2.53 3.03
C THR A 40 19.71 -2.90 4.29
N HIS A 41 18.58 -2.24 4.58
CA HIS A 41 17.70 -2.58 5.69
C HIS A 41 16.96 -3.91 5.46
N GLY A 42 16.66 -4.27 4.20
CA GLY A 42 16.20 -5.62 3.86
C GLY A 42 17.26 -6.68 4.18
N SER A 43 18.52 -6.44 3.80
CA SER A 43 19.60 -7.39 4.08
C SER A 43 20.07 -7.43 5.56
N GLY A 44 19.72 -6.44 6.38
CA GLY A 44 20.28 -6.23 7.73
C GLY A 44 19.32 -6.46 8.90
N TYR A 45 18.00 -6.37 8.70
CA TYR A 45 17.00 -6.73 9.71
C TYR A 45 16.56 -8.19 9.51
N SER A 46 17.50 -9.13 9.55
CA SER A 46 17.15 -10.45 10.07
C SER A 46 16.53 -10.18 11.43
N TYR A 47 15.25 -10.50 11.62
CA TYR A 47 14.66 -10.64 12.95
C TYR A 47 15.71 -11.39 13.76
N GLY A 48 16.41 -10.70 14.66
CA GLY A 48 17.41 -11.31 15.50
C GLY A 48 16.64 -12.24 16.38
N SER A 49 16.50 -13.50 15.95
CA SER A 49 15.90 -14.61 16.64
C SER A 49 14.96 -14.16 17.75
N ILE A 50 13.81 -13.57 17.41
CA ILE A 50 12.68 -13.82 18.30
C ILE A 50 12.57 -15.33 18.22
N PRO A 51 12.67 -16.06 19.35
CA PRO A 51 12.28 -17.45 19.35
C PRO A 51 10.76 -17.44 19.16
N VAL A 52 10.30 -17.19 17.93
CA VAL A 52 9.14 -17.88 17.41
C VAL A 52 9.59 -19.31 17.55
N ALA A 53 9.15 -19.94 18.65
CA ALA A 53 9.56 -21.27 19.04
C ALA A 53 9.75 -22.03 17.76
N SER A 54 11.02 -22.35 17.45
CA SER A 54 11.42 -22.92 16.17
C SER A 54 10.27 -23.83 15.78
N THR A 55 9.54 -23.53 14.71
CA THR A 55 8.53 -24.45 14.20
C THR A 55 9.37 -25.60 13.70
N ALA A 56 9.74 -26.43 14.66
CA ALA A 56 10.80 -27.40 14.63
C ALA A 56 10.24 -28.44 13.72
N ARG A 57 10.49 -28.30 12.42
CA ARG A 57 10.04 -29.22 11.37
C ARG A 57 8.81 -30.00 11.81
N LEU A 58 7.72 -29.30 12.10
CA LEU A 58 6.43 -29.91 12.01
C LEU A 58 6.18 -29.87 10.50
N SER A 59 6.71 -30.75 9.65
CA SER A 59 6.51 -32.22 9.64
C SER A 59 5.41 -32.72 10.59
N ALA A 60 4.39 -31.90 10.85
CA ALA A 60 3.11 -32.36 11.29
C ALA A 60 2.36 -32.68 10.00
N THR A 61 2.59 -33.89 9.51
CA THR A 61 1.49 -34.67 8.97
C THR A 61 0.36 -34.50 9.96
N ALA A 62 -0.68 -33.74 9.60
CA ALA A 62 -1.91 -33.77 10.36
C ALA A 62 -2.28 -35.24 10.54
N PRO A 63 -2.59 -35.73 11.76
CA PRO A 63 -2.93 -37.14 11.96
C PRO A 63 -4.12 -37.59 11.07
N ASN A 64 -4.84 -36.63 10.48
CA ASN A 64 -5.94 -36.83 9.56
C ASN A 64 -5.76 -36.03 8.24
N GLY A 65 -4.66 -36.23 7.50
CA GLY A 65 -4.56 -36.10 6.02
C GLY A 65 -5.12 -34.85 5.31
N GLY A 66 -5.47 -33.78 6.00
CA GLY A 66 -6.01 -32.55 5.44
C GLY A 66 -4.88 -31.60 5.04
N PRO A 67 -4.97 -30.93 3.90
CA PRO A 67 -3.82 -30.17 3.41
C PRO A 67 -3.71 -28.81 4.11
N VAL A 68 -2.51 -28.55 4.63
CA VAL A 68 -2.13 -27.40 5.47
C VAL A 68 -1.80 -26.19 4.58
N TYR A 69 -2.81 -25.53 4.01
CA TYR A 69 -2.57 -24.40 3.09
C TYR A 69 -2.59 -23.01 3.76
N PHE A 70 -3.21 -22.89 4.93
CA PHE A 70 -3.26 -21.60 5.66
C PHE A 70 -1.91 -21.24 6.28
N ALA A 71 -1.23 -22.22 6.89
CA ALA A 71 0.13 -22.02 7.38
C ALA A 71 1.13 -21.86 6.22
N GLN A 72 0.87 -22.47 5.06
CA GLN A 72 1.76 -22.39 3.90
C GLN A 72 1.80 -21.00 3.27
N ARG A 73 0.65 -20.33 3.04
CA ARG A 73 0.66 -18.96 2.48
C ARG A 73 1.18 -17.93 3.48
N MET A 74 0.89 -18.10 4.77
CA MET A 74 1.45 -17.25 5.82
C MET A 74 2.97 -17.46 5.96
N ASN A 75 3.47 -18.70 5.92
CA ASN A 75 4.91 -18.97 5.85
C ASN A 75 5.52 -18.48 4.53
N GLU A 76 4.86 -18.64 3.38
CA GLU A 76 5.41 -18.20 2.09
C GLU A 76 5.46 -16.67 1.97
N GLY A 77 4.51 -15.94 2.55
CA GLY A 77 4.56 -14.48 2.65
C GLY A 77 5.62 -14.01 3.65
N TRP A 78 5.76 -14.70 4.78
CA TRP A 78 6.75 -14.37 5.82
C TRP A 78 8.19 -14.83 5.47
N GLU A 79 8.35 -15.86 4.65
CA GLU A 79 9.63 -16.34 4.11
C GLU A 79 10.06 -15.56 2.85
N ARG A 80 9.11 -14.99 2.07
CA ARG A 80 9.43 -14.08 0.95
C ARG A 80 9.71 -12.65 1.40
N HIS A 81 9.12 -12.19 2.50
CA HIS A 81 9.28 -10.83 3.03
C HIS A 81 10.08 -10.85 4.34
N GLY A 82 11.31 -11.36 4.29
CA GLY A 82 12.29 -11.16 5.38
C GLY A 82 12.58 -9.68 5.68
N ASP A 83 12.09 -8.79 4.81
CA ASP A 83 12.29 -7.36 4.80
C ASP A 83 11.01 -6.65 5.25
N ILE A 84 11.15 -5.56 6.00
CA ILE A 84 10.04 -4.69 6.38
C ILE A 84 9.36 -4.18 5.09
N PRO A 85 8.02 -4.24 4.94
CA PRO A 85 7.38 -3.79 3.70
C PRO A 85 7.71 -2.32 3.40
N LEU A 86 8.01 -2.03 2.14
CA LEU A 86 8.40 -0.69 1.67
C LEU A 86 7.45 0.44 2.13
N PRO A 87 6.11 0.31 2.06
CA PRO A 87 5.21 1.35 2.55
C PRO A 87 5.39 1.64 4.05
N SER A 88 5.67 0.63 4.87
CA SER A 88 5.98 0.83 6.30
C SER A 88 7.31 1.58 6.48
N GLN A 89 8.34 1.25 5.69
CA GLN A 89 9.62 1.98 5.72
C GLN A 89 9.44 3.47 5.39
N LEU A 90 8.67 3.77 4.34
CA LEU A 90 8.33 5.15 3.96
C LEU A 90 7.54 5.88 5.05
N LEU A 91 6.64 5.18 5.75
CA LEU A 91 5.90 5.75 6.86
C LEU A 91 6.81 6.11 8.04
N PHE A 92 7.79 5.26 8.38
CA PHE A 92 8.78 5.56 9.42
C PHE A 92 9.62 6.79 9.06
N GLU A 93 10.02 6.91 7.78
CA GLU A 93 10.77 8.08 7.32
C GLU A 93 9.93 9.37 7.42
N LEU A 94 8.63 9.30 7.12
CA LEU A 94 7.71 10.42 7.32
C LEU A 94 7.55 10.79 8.80
N GLN A 95 7.48 9.81 9.70
CA GLN A 95 7.40 10.06 11.14
C GLN A 95 8.67 10.74 11.66
N LYS A 96 9.85 10.22 11.28
CA LYS A 96 11.15 10.81 11.62
C LYS A 96 11.27 12.26 11.15
N PHE A 97 10.76 12.58 9.96
CA PHE A 97 10.70 13.95 9.47
C PHE A 97 9.81 14.85 10.35
N VAL A 98 8.64 14.37 10.77
CA VAL A 98 7.73 15.14 11.65
C VAL A 98 8.34 15.37 13.04
N GLU A 99 9.03 14.38 13.59
CA GLU A 99 9.79 14.52 14.84
C GLU A 99 10.92 15.56 14.71
N TYR A 100 11.70 15.48 13.64
CA TYR A 100 12.76 16.45 13.36
C TYR A 100 12.23 17.90 13.30
N VAL A 101 11.09 18.11 12.65
CA VAL A 101 10.48 19.45 12.55
C VAL A 101 9.99 19.96 13.91
N GLN A 102 9.55 19.06 14.79
CA GLN A 102 9.13 19.38 16.15
C GLN A 102 10.31 19.69 17.07
N ASP A 103 11.40 18.93 17.00
CA ASP A 103 12.63 19.15 17.79
C ASP A 103 13.25 20.52 17.48
N ASN A 104 13.18 20.94 16.22
CA ASN A 104 13.61 22.26 15.77
C ASN A 104 12.60 23.39 16.09
N LYS A 105 11.50 23.09 16.78
CA LYS A 105 10.44 24.04 17.18
C LYS A 105 9.88 24.87 16.03
N LEU A 106 9.88 24.32 14.81
CA LEU A 106 9.35 24.98 13.62
C LEU A 106 7.82 24.97 13.59
N ILE A 107 7.20 24.08 14.37
CA ILE A 107 5.76 23.88 14.43
C ILE A 107 5.28 23.97 15.90
N HIS A 108 4.08 24.54 16.09
CA HIS A 108 3.44 24.58 17.40
C HIS A 108 2.88 23.20 17.80
N VAL A 109 2.96 22.85 19.09
CA VAL A 109 2.59 21.52 19.65
C VAL A 109 1.23 20.99 19.17
N GLN A 110 0.23 21.86 19.04
CA GLN A 110 -1.09 21.46 18.55
C GLN A 110 -1.09 20.93 17.11
N PHE A 111 -0.28 21.53 16.23
CA PHE A 111 -0.16 21.08 14.84
C PHE A 111 0.66 19.80 14.73
N TYR A 112 1.67 19.62 15.59
CA TYR A 112 2.40 18.36 15.69
C TYR A 112 1.48 17.18 16.03
N ALA A 113 0.63 17.34 17.05
CA ALA A 113 -0.35 16.32 17.41
C ALA A 113 -1.28 15.98 16.23
N SER A 114 -1.76 17.01 15.51
CA SER A 114 -2.60 16.81 14.33
C SER A 114 -1.89 16.06 13.20
N LEU A 115 -0.61 16.37 12.93
CA LEU A 115 0.19 15.68 11.91
C LEU A 115 0.41 14.20 12.26
N LEU A 116 0.72 13.92 13.53
CA LEU A 116 0.90 12.55 14.00
C LEU A 116 -0.40 11.75 13.88
N THR A 117 -1.56 12.36 14.17
CA THR A 117 -2.86 11.72 13.92
C THR A 117 -3.05 11.42 12.43
N THR A 118 -2.71 12.33 11.52
CA THR A 118 -2.80 12.07 10.07
C THR A 118 -1.88 10.92 9.62
N LEU A 119 -0.66 10.83 10.14
CA LEU A 119 0.25 9.71 9.85
C LEU A 119 -0.27 8.37 10.40
N ASN A 120 -0.81 8.37 11.62
CA ASN A 120 -1.45 7.17 12.18
C ASN A 120 -2.68 6.73 11.38
N ASN A 121 -3.42 7.68 10.80
CA ASN A 121 -4.52 7.37 9.89
C ASN A 121 -4.00 6.69 8.61
N LEU A 122 -2.90 7.16 8.02
CA LEU A 122 -2.27 6.47 6.87
C LEU A 122 -1.85 5.04 7.23
N ALA A 123 -1.23 4.86 8.39
CA ALA A 123 -0.85 3.54 8.91
C ALA A 123 -2.07 2.62 9.07
N SER A 124 -3.16 3.16 9.63
CA SER A 124 -4.41 2.41 9.86
C SER A 124 -5.10 2.03 8.55
N LEU A 125 -5.04 2.90 7.52
CA LEU A 125 -5.57 2.61 6.18
C LEU A 125 -4.76 1.51 5.49
N MET A 126 -3.43 1.58 5.55
CA MET A 126 -2.56 0.50 5.05
C MET A 126 -2.86 -0.83 5.74
N GLY A 127 -2.91 -0.85 7.08
CA GLY A 127 -3.28 -2.05 7.84
C GLY A 127 -4.71 -2.53 7.54
N GLY A 128 -5.61 -1.63 7.16
CA GLY A 128 -6.93 -1.97 6.65
C GLY A 128 -6.86 -2.75 5.33
N CYS A 129 -6.07 -2.29 4.38
CA CYS A 129 -5.84 -2.99 3.11
C CYS A 129 -5.12 -4.33 3.32
N GLU A 130 -4.13 -4.39 4.21
CA GLU A 130 -3.46 -5.64 4.61
C GLU A 130 -4.45 -6.65 5.17
N ARG A 131 -5.40 -6.22 6.01
CA ARG A 131 -6.42 -7.12 6.55
C ARG A 131 -7.34 -7.68 5.47
N ILE A 132 -7.68 -6.88 4.47
CA ILE A 132 -8.48 -7.34 3.33
C ILE A 132 -7.67 -8.39 2.55
N LEU A 133 -6.40 -8.10 2.26
CA LEU A 133 -5.49 -9.03 1.57
C LEU A 133 -5.25 -10.33 2.38
N SER A 134 -5.07 -10.19 3.70
CA SER A 134 -4.73 -11.26 4.64
C SER A 134 -5.94 -12.06 5.12
N THR A 135 -7.15 -11.77 4.61
CA THR A 135 -8.37 -12.55 4.90
C THR A 135 -8.80 -13.38 3.69
N PRO A 136 -7.93 -14.21 3.08
CA PRO A 136 -8.37 -15.08 2.01
C PRO A 136 -9.35 -16.11 2.56
N ILE A 137 -10.40 -16.41 1.79
CA ILE A 137 -11.32 -17.50 2.11
C ILE A 137 -10.50 -18.79 2.28
N PRO A 138 -10.74 -19.57 3.36
CA PRO A 138 -9.98 -20.79 3.60
C PRO A 138 -9.96 -21.71 2.37
N LEU A 139 -8.77 -22.20 1.98
CA LEU A 139 -8.65 -22.98 0.75
C LEU A 139 -9.54 -24.24 0.76
N ALA A 140 -9.64 -24.89 1.91
CA ALA A 140 -10.51 -26.06 2.08
C ALA A 140 -11.97 -25.74 1.73
N TYR A 141 -12.46 -24.55 2.13
CA TYR A 141 -13.81 -24.11 1.77
C TYR A 141 -13.96 -23.92 0.27
N ARG A 142 -13.02 -23.21 -0.38
CA ARG A 142 -13.03 -23.00 -1.84
C ARG A 142 -13.02 -24.31 -2.62
N VAL A 143 -12.17 -25.25 -2.22
CA VAL A 143 -12.05 -26.57 -2.85
C VAL A 143 -13.33 -27.39 -2.63
N HIS A 144 -13.90 -27.39 -1.43
CA HIS A 144 -15.15 -28.10 -1.17
C HIS A 144 -16.35 -27.50 -1.90
N LEU A 145 -16.44 -26.17 -2.02
CA LEU A 145 -17.49 -25.50 -2.76
C LEU A 145 -17.45 -25.93 -4.24
N ASN A 146 -16.26 -25.95 -4.85
CA ASN A 146 -16.09 -26.39 -6.23
C ASN A 146 -16.43 -27.88 -6.42
N HIS A 147 -15.96 -28.76 -5.54
CA HIS A 147 -16.33 -30.18 -5.59
C HIS A 147 -17.84 -30.40 -5.40
N GLY A 148 -18.47 -29.66 -4.49
CA GLY A 148 -19.91 -29.70 -4.25
C GLY A 148 -20.70 -29.23 -5.47
N LEU A 149 -20.26 -28.17 -6.14
CA LEU A 149 -20.83 -27.67 -7.40
C LEU A 149 -20.79 -28.74 -8.49
N TYR A 150 -19.64 -29.37 -8.70
CA TYR A 150 -19.51 -30.42 -9.73
C TYR A 150 -20.32 -31.66 -9.39
N MET A 151 -20.33 -32.10 -8.14
CA MET A 151 -21.19 -33.22 -7.71
C MET A 151 -22.67 -32.89 -7.89
N TYR A 152 -23.09 -31.67 -7.57
CA TYR A 152 -24.46 -31.21 -7.82
C TYR A 152 -24.83 -31.31 -9.31
N LEU A 153 -23.97 -30.80 -10.20
CA LEU A 153 -24.18 -30.87 -11.65
C LEU A 153 -24.15 -32.29 -12.20
N LEU A 154 -23.37 -33.21 -11.59
CA LEU A 154 -23.33 -34.62 -11.96
C LEU A 154 -24.61 -35.37 -11.57
N VAL A 155 -25.21 -35.05 -10.42
CA VAL A 155 -26.45 -35.71 -9.95
C VAL A 155 -27.71 -35.14 -10.62
N LEU A 156 -27.65 -33.88 -11.06
CA LEU A 156 -28.74 -33.15 -11.71
C LEU A 156 -29.45 -33.92 -12.87
N PRO A 157 -28.76 -34.59 -13.82
CA PRO A 157 -29.44 -35.33 -14.89
C PRO A 157 -30.27 -36.51 -14.39
N TRP A 158 -29.86 -37.18 -13.31
CA TRP A 158 -30.67 -38.24 -12.68
C TRP A 158 -31.91 -37.66 -11.99
N ALA A 159 -31.79 -36.49 -11.37
CA ALA A 159 -32.93 -35.80 -10.75
C ALA A 159 -34.00 -35.38 -11.78
N LEU A 160 -33.58 -35.07 -13.02
CA LEU A 160 -34.44 -34.64 -14.13
C LEU A 160 -34.96 -35.79 -15.01
N GLY A 161 -34.70 -37.06 -14.65
CA GLY A 161 -34.89 -38.23 -15.53
C GLY A 161 -36.31 -38.48 -16.06
N GLY A 162 -37.34 -37.87 -15.46
CA GLY A 162 -38.74 -38.06 -15.86
C GLY A 162 -39.24 -37.21 -17.04
N MET A 163 -38.45 -36.24 -17.52
CA MET A 163 -38.92 -35.23 -18.49
C MET A 163 -38.55 -35.52 -19.97
N GLY A 164 -37.78 -36.58 -20.20
CA GLY A 164 -37.24 -36.96 -21.52
C GLY A 164 -35.92 -36.24 -21.86
N LEU A 165 -35.04 -36.93 -22.59
CA LEU A 165 -33.64 -36.52 -22.81
C LEU A 165 -33.48 -35.09 -23.34
N ALA A 166 -34.30 -34.68 -24.32
CA ALA A 166 -34.21 -33.35 -24.90
C ALA A 166 -34.46 -32.23 -23.88
N LYS A 167 -35.44 -32.40 -22.98
CA LYS A 167 -35.74 -31.41 -21.94
C LYS A 167 -34.68 -31.43 -20.85
N THR A 168 -34.24 -32.62 -20.44
CA THR A 168 -33.18 -32.80 -19.45
C THR A 168 -31.89 -32.08 -19.86
N VAL A 169 -31.47 -32.19 -21.12
CA VAL A 169 -30.25 -31.51 -21.62
C VAL A 169 -30.40 -29.98 -21.60
N ILE A 170 -31.56 -29.45 -21.99
CA ILE A 170 -31.80 -27.99 -21.97
C ILE A 170 -31.75 -27.44 -20.54
N PHE A 171 -32.44 -28.09 -19.60
CA PHE A 171 -32.43 -27.67 -18.19
C PHE A 171 -31.05 -27.84 -17.55
N GLN A 172 -30.35 -28.92 -17.85
CA GLN A 172 -28.97 -29.14 -17.42
C GLN A 172 -28.05 -28.00 -17.89
N PHE A 173 -28.17 -27.62 -19.17
CA PHE A 173 -27.37 -26.54 -19.73
C PHE A 173 -27.64 -25.21 -19.04
N ILE A 174 -28.90 -24.84 -18.83
CA ILE A 174 -29.27 -23.57 -18.19
C ILE A 174 -28.76 -23.53 -16.74
N ILE A 175 -28.97 -24.60 -15.97
CA ILE A 175 -28.57 -24.63 -14.54
C ILE A 175 -27.06 -24.67 -14.41
N SER A 176 -26.36 -25.44 -15.24
CA SER A 176 -24.88 -25.49 -15.24
C SER A 176 -24.27 -24.15 -15.63
N PHE A 177 -24.79 -23.48 -16.65
CA PHE A 177 -24.36 -22.14 -17.04
C PHE A 177 -24.51 -21.15 -15.87
N LEU A 178 -25.66 -21.14 -15.20
CA LEU A 178 -25.91 -20.24 -14.07
C LEU A 178 -24.96 -20.53 -12.89
N MET A 179 -24.86 -21.80 -12.49
CA MET A 179 -24.10 -22.21 -11.32
C MET A 179 -22.58 -22.04 -11.50
N ILE A 180 -22.05 -22.42 -12.66
CA ILE A 180 -20.63 -22.21 -13.00
C ILE A 180 -20.34 -20.71 -13.18
N GLY A 181 -21.27 -19.96 -13.77
CA GLY A 181 -21.15 -18.51 -13.92
C GLY A 181 -21.01 -17.81 -12.57
N ILE A 182 -21.87 -18.15 -11.60
CA ILE A 182 -21.80 -17.59 -10.23
C ILE A 182 -20.48 -17.95 -9.53
N ASP A 183 -20.00 -19.19 -9.67
CA ASP A 183 -18.71 -19.60 -9.10
C ASP A 183 -17.52 -18.84 -9.72
N SER A 184 -17.56 -18.58 -11.03
CA SER A 184 -16.53 -17.79 -11.71
C SER A 184 -16.52 -16.34 -11.20
N ILE A 185 -17.68 -15.69 -11.15
CA ILE A 185 -17.81 -14.31 -10.64
C ILE A 185 -17.36 -14.22 -9.18
N SER A 186 -17.72 -15.23 -8.38
CA SER A 186 -17.32 -15.29 -6.97
C SER A 186 -15.79 -15.35 -6.82
N ARG A 187 -15.07 -15.96 -7.76
CA ARG A 187 -13.59 -16.01 -7.75
C ARG A 187 -12.96 -14.68 -8.12
N GLU A 188 -13.51 -13.96 -9.09
CA GLU A 188 -13.01 -12.63 -9.48
C GLU A 188 -13.16 -11.63 -8.33
N ILE A 189 -14.34 -11.58 -7.69
CA ILE A 189 -14.62 -10.62 -6.59
C ILE A 189 -13.78 -10.88 -5.34
N GLN A 190 -13.21 -12.09 -5.17
CA GLN A 190 -12.37 -12.43 -4.02
C GLN A 190 -11.00 -11.73 -4.01
N ASN A 191 -10.50 -11.24 -5.16
CA ASN A 191 -9.19 -10.61 -5.27
C ASN A 191 -9.26 -9.17 -5.83
N PRO A 192 -9.76 -8.19 -5.07
CA PRO A 192 -10.08 -6.87 -5.60
C PRO A 192 -8.87 -6.00 -6.01
N PHE A 193 -7.64 -6.38 -5.62
CA PHE A 193 -6.43 -5.59 -5.84
C PHE A 193 -5.57 -6.08 -7.02
N GLY A 194 -6.05 -7.07 -7.77
CA GLY A 194 -5.31 -7.68 -8.86
C GLY A 194 -5.23 -6.82 -10.13
N TYR A 195 -5.16 -7.53 -11.26
CA TYR A 195 -5.06 -6.99 -12.62
C TYR A 195 -6.25 -7.38 -13.50
N ASP A 196 -7.28 -8.01 -12.93
CA ASP A 196 -8.46 -8.40 -13.70
C ASP A 196 -9.24 -7.16 -14.12
N SER A 197 -10.00 -7.27 -15.21
CA SER A 197 -10.78 -6.12 -15.73
C SER A 197 -11.82 -5.58 -14.75
N ASN A 198 -12.20 -6.39 -13.76
CA ASN A 198 -13.20 -6.08 -12.74
C ASN A 198 -12.56 -5.65 -11.41
N ASP A 199 -11.22 -5.59 -11.32
CA ASP A 199 -10.49 -5.16 -10.13
C ASP A 199 -10.45 -3.63 -10.00
N LEU A 200 -9.99 -3.15 -8.84
CA LEU A 200 -9.87 -1.72 -8.61
C LEU A 200 -8.74 -1.13 -9.50
N PRO A 201 -8.99 0.02 -10.16
CA PRO A 201 -7.98 0.70 -10.97
C PRO A 201 -6.99 1.47 -10.08
N LEU A 202 -6.14 0.73 -9.35
CA LEU A 202 -5.18 1.29 -8.38
C LEU A 202 -4.20 2.28 -9.02
N ASP A 203 -3.82 2.03 -10.28
CA ASP A 203 -2.93 2.92 -11.03
C ASP A 203 -3.57 4.31 -11.25
N ALA A 204 -4.85 4.35 -11.61
CA ALA A 204 -5.59 5.61 -11.77
C ALA A 204 -5.77 6.35 -10.44
N TYR A 205 -5.96 5.64 -9.33
CA TYR A 205 -6.00 6.27 -8.01
C TYR A 205 -4.65 6.87 -7.63
N CYS A 206 -3.54 6.17 -7.88
CA CYS A 206 -2.20 6.70 -7.62
C CYS A 206 -1.93 7.94 -8.47
N GLU A 207 -2.26 7.91 -9.76
CA GLU A 207 -2.13 9.06 -10.67
C GLU A 207 -2.95 10.27 -10.17
N SER A 208 -4.21 10.05 -9.78
CA SER A 208 -5.05 11.12 -9.23
C SER A 208 -4.45 11.74 -7.97
N ILE A 209 -3.91 10.93 -7.05
CA ILE A 209 -3.24 11.40 -5.83
C ILE A 209 -1.99 12.22 -6.17
N LEU A 210 -1.18 11.75 -7.14
CA LEU A 210 0.00 12.48 -7.60
C LEU A 210 -0.36 13.85 -8.18
N VAL A 211 -1.39 13.90 -9.02
CA VAL A 211 -1.88 15.14 -9.61
C VAL A 211 -2.37 16.09 -8.52
N GLU A 212 -3.20 15.62 -7.57
CA GLU A 212 -3.70 16.44 -6.46
C GLU A 212 -2.55 16.98 -5.59
N LEU A 213 -1.57 16.15 -5.27
CA LEU A 213 -0.40 16.55 -4.49
C LEU A 213 0.45 17.58 -5.23
N SER A 214 0.67 17.39 -6.53
CA SER A 214 1.42 18.33 -7.37
C SER A 214 0.71 19.69 -7.48
N TYR A 215 -0.62 19.66 -7.58
CA TYR A 215 -1.45 20.87 -7.62
C TYR A 215 -1.39 21.63 -6.29
N ALA A 216 -1.47 20.92 -5.16
CA ALA A 216 -1.33 21.52 -3.83
C ALA A 216 0.04 22.19 -3.62
N LEU A 217 1.12 21.63 -4.19
CA LEU A 217 2.47 22.21 -4.15
C LEU A 217 2.56 23.53 -4.93
N GLN A 218 2.02 23.55 -6.16
CA GLN A 218 2.07 24.74 -7.00
C GLN A 218 1.33 25.93 -6.39
N ARG A 219 0.23 25.68 -5.65
CA ARG A 219 -0.48 26.72 -4.91
C ARG A 219 0.20 27.14 -3.60
N ARG A 220 0.97 26.24 -2.97
CA ARG A 220 1.63 26.51 -1.69
C ARG A 220 2.90 27.34 -1.87
N ALA A 221 3.60 27.24 -3.00
CA ALA A 221 4.71 28.13 -3.32
C ALA A 221 4.17 29.57 -3.39
N PRO A 222 4.46 30.44 -2.41
CA PRO A 222 3.94 31.78 -2.49
C PRO A 222 4.75 32.53 -3.55
N LYS A 223 4.05 33.15 -4.51
CA LYS A 223 4.58 34.24 -5.35
C LYS A 223 5.11 35.44 -4.54
N SER A 224 5.14 35.36 -3.22
CA SER A 224 5.59 36.43 -2.32
C SER A 224 7.11 36.54 -2.20
N LEU A 225 7.91 35.65 -2.80
CA LEU A 225 9.36 35.82 -2.84
C LEU A 225 9.79 36.82 -3.92
N GLU A 226 9.17 36.80 -5.11
CA GLU A 226 9.42 37.83 -6.15
C GLU A 226 8.89 39.22 -5.73
N VAL A 227 7.72 39.29 -5.11
CA VAL A 227 7.13 40.57 -4.67
C VAL A 227 7.92 41.21 -3.52
N MET A 228 8.65 40.42 -2.73
CA MET A 228 9.44 40.92 -1.60
C MET A 228 10.86 41.34 -2.02
N GLU A 229 11.44 40.73 -3.06
CA GLU A 229 12.68 41.25 -3.67
C GLU A 229 12.46 42.57 -4.42
N ASP A 230 11.34 42.72 -5.13
CA ASP A 230 11.00 43.99 -5.79
C ASP A 230 10.77 45.14 -4.81
N THR A 231 10.26 44.85 -3.60
CA THR A 231 10.08 45.86 -2.54
C THR A 231 11.34 46.12 -1.71
N LEU A 232 12.32 45.21 -1.70
CA LEU A 232 13.63 45.41 -1.08
C LEU A 232 14.63 46.12 -2.01
N SER A 233 14.53 45.94 -3.33
CA SER A 233 15.33 46.68 -4.33
C SER A 233 14.94 48.16 -4.44
N GLN A 234 13.69 48.52 -4.07
CA GLN A 234 13.16 49.89 -4.17
C GLN A 234 13.29 50.74 -2.90
N ARG A 235 13.89 50.25 -1.81
CA ARG A 235 13.94 50.98 -0.53
C ARG A 235 15.26 51.76 -0.36
N PRO A 236 15.26 53.10 -0.31
CA PRO A 236 16.48 53.89 -0.14
C PRO A 236 17.15 53.60 1.21
N ALA A 237 18.48 53.51 1.16
CA ALA A 237 19.35 53.13 2.28
C ALA A 237 19.22 54.09 3.47
N GLY A 238 18.45 53.69 4.50
CA GLY A 238 18.30 54.49 5.71
C GLY A 238 17.51 53.79 6.82
N ASN A 239 18.18 52.91 7.58
CA ASN A 239 18.04 52.59 9.02
C ASN A 239 18.30 51.10 9.29
N LYS A 240 19.44 50.81 9.93
CA LYS A 240 19.94 49.45 10.22
C LYS A 240 19.38 48.83 11.52
N ALA A 241 18.19 49.22 11.99
CA ALA A 241 17.73 48.81 13.34
C ALA A 241 16.70 47.65 13.37
N ASN A 242 16.01 47.31 12.27
CA ASN A 242 14.89 46.34 12.30
C ASN A 242 15.09 45.07 11.42
N VAL A 243 16.32 44.74 11.02
CA VAL A 243 16.59 43.67 10.04
C VAL A 243 16.58 42.25 10.66
N THR A 244 16.58 42.10 11.98
CA THR A 244 16.76 40.80 12.65
C THR A 244 15.52 39.88 12.63
N ALA A 245 14.30 40.38 12.41
CA ALA A 245 13.10 39.53 12.37
C ALA A 245 12.81 38.95 10.97
N SER A 246 13.22 39.64 9.91
CA SER A 246 12.96 39.21 8.52
C SER A 246 13.95 38.14 8.03
N ALA A 247 15.15 38.07 8.60
CA ALA A 247 16.17 37.10 8.21
C ALA A 247 15.84 35.67 8.67
N SER A 248 15.11 35.51 9.78
CA SER A 248 14.78 34.20 10.34
C SER A 248 13.77 33.43 9.46
N CYS A 249 12.80 34.13 8.86
CA CYS A 249 11.82 33.50 7.96
C CYS A 249 12.39 33.16 6.57
N VAL A 250 13.34 33.97 6.08
CA VAL A 250 14.02 33.69 4.80
C VAL A 250 14.93 32.47 4.94
N ALA A 251 15.69 32.36 6.04
CA ALA A 251 16.54 31.22 6.30
C ALA A 251 15.77 29.89 6.41
N VAL A 252 14.52 29.90 6.91
CA VAL A 252 13.67 28.69 6.96
C VAL A 252 13.20 28.27 5.56
N ALA A 253 12.96 29.20 4.64
CA ALA A 253 12.63 28.88 3.25
C ALA A 253 13.84 28.37 2.45
N THR A 254 15.03 28.91 2.72
CA THR A 254 16.29 28.43 2.10
C THR A 254 16.71 27.08 2.67
N ALA A 255 16.56 26.84 3.98
CA ALA A 255 16.90 25.54 4.59
C ALA A 255 15.98 24.39 4.14
N VAL A 256 14.73 24.68 3.78
CA VAL A 256 13.80 23.68 3.21
C VAL A 256 14.11 23.37 1.74
N THR A 257 14.82 24.27 1.04
CA THR A 257 15.26 24.05 -0.35
C THR A 257 16.69 23.52 -0.46
N ASP A 258 17.56 23.76 0.54
CA ASP A 258 18.92 23.21 0.58
C ASP A 258 18.98 21.72 0.95
N VAL A 259 17.93 21.15 1.55
CA VAL A 259 17.83 19.69 1.77
C VAL A 259 17.53 18.93 0.47
N ASP A 260 17.21 19.62 -0.63
CA ASP A 260 17.10 19.03 -1.97
C ASP A 260 18.45 19.00 -2.73
N VAL A 261 19.57 19.39 -2.10
CA VAL A 261 20.94 19.20 -2.63
C VAL A 261 21.88 18.71 -1.52
N ILE A 262 21.84 17.41 -1.22
CA ILE A 262 22.96 16.50 -0.90
C ILE A 262 22.38 15.08 -0.91
#